data_AF-A0A1B9P6I1-F1
#
_entry.id   AF-A0A1B9P6I1-F1
#
_cell.length_a   1.000
_cell.length_b   1.000
_cell.length_c   1.000
_cell.angle_alpha   90.00
_cell.angle_beta   90.00
_cell.angle_gamma   90.00
#
_symmetry.space_group_name_H-M   'P 1'
#
loop_
_entity.id
_entity.type
_entity.pdbx_description
1 polymer ?
#
loop_
_entity_poly.entity_id
_entity_poly.type
_entity_poly.pdbx_seq_one_letter_code
_entity_poly.pdbx_strand_id
1 'polypeptide(L)'
;MSDRCIPCEKVTNWVELDFRDENNQPYEGIEVTIEDAVGTIQTISLKAGSNLIENIASGPIKVSMEPQELIDLVEDRDKRVESESSPVVDFSKEEKGGLEGDVNKVYQQVTIGDLWSKAPDYHFPEEHHKGKLGNLSFVHNESYVIEILDFTKQEIRFGVFFDGTGNNSFNADFGAACEEDGFVPDENIDVCKELVTFSDKHRGSYNNSVTNIGRLYDEYKAEDKKSYRIYMEGVGTKALEEDERFPDMGLGIGDRGVIAISMKAIDVILLELNKLGMNIHLIKLSFDIFGFSRGAATARHFANEIYKKKDGLVYEKLQLNSFSKTSINFIGLYDTVAAIGCIKDLLDTTDEHNHGINLYLPKDIASKVVHFTAHHECRDNFALNSVAPEHQEIALLGVHSDIGGGYKDPIDSVMIMKPYLRTISEGDWHAEQKFNNKAADKIEEMKQEFLPYVVSTSCFSQNNVLKTRLTNKHCRFRSTLSMTRDISPDLQLLSFNLMHKIAIQNKVPLSNNTLNFDDKLTELYSYYEDCYNHSKNISGLSIIKEIPESLSSYVLKKYIHCSDHWALDTGMYTMKPRVNQYGERERQIWTHKKQKGYPF
;
A
#
# COMPACT_ATOMS: atom_id res chain seq x y z
N MET A 1 61.84 -23.68 -49.03
CA MET A 1 60.98 -23.25 -47.90
C MET A 1 61.34 -21.79 -47.63
N SER A 2 60.34 -20.92 -47.46
CA SER A 2 60.54 -19.46 -47.38
C SER A 2 61.25 -19.05 -46.07
N ASP A 3 62.36 -18.32 -46.19
CA ASP A 3 63.17 -17.74 -45.09
C ASP A 3 62.51 -16.52 -44.41
N ARG A 4 61.18 -16.53 -44.23
CA ARG A 4 60.43 -15.43 -43.60
C ARG A 4 59.36 -15.90 -42.62
N CYS A 5 59.68 -16.88 -41.77
CA CYS A 5 58.92 -17.06 -40.53
C CYS A 5 59.59 -16.26 -39.43
N ILE A 6 58.96 -15.15 -39.02
CA ILE A 6 59.22 -14.53 -37.72
C ILE A 6 58.69 -15.53 -36.68
N PRO A 7 59.45 -15.89 -35.63
CA PRO A 7 58.92 -16.75 -34.58
C PRO A 7 57.66 -16.10 -34.00
N CYS A 8 56.59 -16.87 -33.85
CA CYS A 8 55.42 -16.44 -33.10
C CYS A 8 55.91 -15.83 -31.77
N GLU A 9 55.58 -14.57 -31.49
CA GLU A 9 55.91 -13.93 -30.22
C GLU A 9 55.53 -14.91 -29.10
N LYS A 10 56.49 -15.25 -28.24
CA LYS A 10 56.19 -16.02 -27.04
C LYS A 10 55.27 -15.14 -26.20
N VAL A 11 54.01 -15.53 -26.12
CA VAL A 11 52.98 -14.80 -25.38
C VAL A 11 53.21 -15.02 -23.89
N THR A 12 54.20 -14.35 -23.32
CA THR A 12 54.60 -14.48 -21.90
C THR A 12 54.31 -13.21 -21.10
N ASN A 13 53.66 -12.22 -21.71
CA ASN A 13 53.28 -11.01 -20.99
C ASN A 13 51.98 -11.23 -20.22
N TRP A 14 51.80 -10.40 -19.21
CA TRP A 14 50.66 -10.46 -18.30
C TRP A 14 50.08 -9.06 -18.08
N VAL A 15 48.90 -8.97 -17.49
CA VAL A 15 48.38 -7.73 -16.90
C VAL A 15 47.64 -8.12 -15.62
N GLU A 16 47.72 -7.29 -14.60
CA GLU A 16 46.95 -7.49 -13.37
C GLU A 16 45.95 -6.34 -13.20
N LEU A 17 44.68 -6.67 -12.96
CA LEU A 17 43.59 -5.72 -12.84
C LEU A 17 42.86 -5.91 -11.50
N ASP A 18 42.76 -4.86 -10.69
CA ASP A 18 42.02 -4.82 -9.42
C ASP A 18 40.96 -3.71 -9.49
N PHE A 19 39.70 -4.07 -9.72
CA PHE A 19 38.60 -3.11 -9.85
C PHE A 19 37.95 -2.85 -8.51
N ARG A 20 37.78 -1.58 -8.16
CA ARG A 20 37.26 -1.14 -6.87
C ARG A 20 36.24 -0.02 -7.00
N ASP A 21 35.33 0.02 -6.04
CA ASP A 21 34.43 1.17 -5.83
C ASP A 21 35.17 2.35 -5.20
N GLU A 22 34.52 3.51 -5.09
CA GLU A 22 35.14 4.72 -4.56
C GLU A 22 35.47 4.64 -3.05
N ASN A 23 34.92 3.63 -2.35
CA ASN A 23 35.18 3.34 -0.94
C ASN A 23 36.14 2.16 -0.74
N ASN A 24 36.91 1.82 -1.78
CA ASN A 24 37.96 0.81 -1.77
C ASN A 24 37.48 -0.62 -1.48
N GLN A 25 36.23 -0.93 -1.79
CA GLN A 25 35.76 -2.32 -1.80
C GLN A 25 35.98 -2.93 -3.19
N PRO A 26 36.46 -4.17 -3.27
CA PRO A 26 36.65 -4.85 -4.54
C PRO A 26 35.30 -5.20 -5.17
N TYR A 27 35.26 -5.12 -6.49
CA TYR A 27 34.22 -5.74 -7.31
C TYR A 27 34.48 -7.24 -7.47
N GLU A 28 33.45 -8.03 -7.75
CA GLU A 28 33.54 -9.46 -8.07
C GLU A 28 32.32 -9.95 -8.85
N GLY A 29 32.44 -11.09 -9.53
CA GLY A 29 31.32 -11.82 -10.14
C GLY A 29 30.86 -11.35 -11.52
N ILE A 30 31.53 -10.37 -12.13
CA ILE A 30 31.26 -9.87 -13.49
C ILE A 30 32.29 -10.42 -14.49
N GLU A 31 31.86 -10.64 -15.73
CA GLU A 31 32.77 -11.04 -16.81
C GLU A 31 33.48 -9.82 -17.44
N VAL A 32 34.81 -9.89 -17.51
CA VAL A 32 35.66 -8.87 -18.11
C VAL A 32 36.30 -9.41 -19.37
N THR A 33 36.12 -8.68 -20.47
CA THR A 33 36.69 -8.99 -21.76
C THR A 33 37.92 -8.13 -22.02
N ILE A 34 39.03 -8.79 -22.30
CA ILE A 34 40.34 -8.21 -22.55
C ILE A 34 40.71 -8.51 -24.01
N GLU A 35 40.98 -7.46 -24.77
CA GLU A 35 41.45 -7.52 -26.15
C GLU A 35 42.90 -7.01 -26.20
N ASP A 36 43.84 -7.86 -26.61
CA ASP A 36 45.26 -7.52 -26.69
C ASP A 36 45.63 -6.75 -27.96
N ALA A 37 46.90 -6.35 -28.08
CA ALA A 37 47.40 -5.54 -29.19
C ALA A 37 47.30 -6.20 -30.57
N VAL A 38 47.13 -7.53 -30.64
CA VAL A 38 46.95 -8.28 -31.89
C VAL A 38 45.50 -8.72 -32.12
N GLY A 39 44.57 -8.31 -31.23
CA GLY A 39 43.14 -8.59 -31.31
C GLY A 39 42.73 -9.94 -30.70
N THR A 40 43.59 -10.59 -29.92
CA THR A 40 43.22 -11.80 -29.17
C THR A 40 42.30 -11.42 -28.02
N ILE A 41 41.17 -12.11 -27.90
CA ILE A 41 40.18 -11.86 -26.85
C ILE A 41 40.29 -12.93 -25.78
N GLN A 42 40.37 -12.50 -24.53
CA GLN A 42 40.23 -13.35 -23.34
C GLN A 42 39.09 -12.80 -22.47
N THR A 43 38.27 -13.68 -21.93
CA THR A 43 37.20 -13.31 -20.99
C THR A 43 37.47 -14.00 -19.66
N ILE A 44 37.39 -13.24 -18.57
CA ILE A 44 37.60 -13.75 -17.22
C ILE A 44 36.46 -13.32 -16.29
N SER A 45 36.11 -14.21 -15.36
CA SER A 45 35.23 -13.88 -14.25
C SER A 45 36.02 -13.17 -13.17
N LEU A 46 35.63 -11.95 -12.83
CA LEU A 46 36.35 -11.09 -11.90
C LEU A 46 36.21 -11.64 -10.47
N LYS A 47 37.35 -11.86 -9.81
CA LYS A 47 37.43 -12.22 -8.39
C LYS A 47 37.70 -10.97 -7.57
N ALA A 48 37.28 -10.96 -6.31
CA ALA A 48 37.61 -9.88 -5.39
C ALA A 48 39.14 -9.67 -5.30
N GLY A 49 39.59 -8.44 -5.58
CA GLY A 49 41.00 -8.04 -5.55
C GLY A 49 41.72 -8.19 -6.89
N SER A 50 43.03 -8.50 -6.85
CA SER A 50 43.87 -8.62 -8.04
C SER A 50 43.50 -9.81 -8.92
N ASN A 51 43.24 -9.54 -10.20
CA ASN A 51 43.03 -10.55 -11.23
C ASN A 51 44.22 -10.53 -12.19
N LEU A 52 45.04 -11.57 -12.16
CA LEU A 52 46.19 -11.73 -13.06
C LEU A 52 45.76 -12.45 -14.34
N ILE A 53 46.07 -11.85 -15.49
CA ILE A 53 45.79 -12.39 -16.82
C ILE A 53 47.11 -12.57 -17.56
N GLU A 54 47.39 -13.80 -17.96
CA GLU A 54 48.63 -14.18 -18.64
C GLU A 54 48.38 -14.46 -20.13
N ASN A 55 49.47 -14.69 -20.87
CA ASN A 55 49.43 -15.00 -22.30
C ASN A 55 48.82 -13.86 -23.13
N ILE A 56 49.28 -12.63 -22.90
CA ILE A 56 48.89 -11.44 -23.65
C ILE A 56 50.01 -11.01 -24.62
N ALA A 57 49.66 -10.58 -25.83
CA ALA A 57 50.64 -9.99 -26.76
C ALA A 57 51.25 -8.70 -26.20
N SER A 58 52.46 -8.34 -26.67
CA SER A 58 53.08 -7.08 -26.26
C SER A 58 52.35 -5.89 -26.89
N GLY A 59 51.79 -5.03 -26.05
CA GLY A 59 51.28 -3.72 -26.46
C GLY A 59 50.13 -3.23 -25.57
N PRO A 60 49.33 -2.27 -26.06
CA PRO A 60 48.16 -1.78 -25.35
C PRO A 60 47.07 -2.86 -25.26
N ILE A 61 46.29 -2.77 -24.18
CA ILE A 61 45.22 -3.70 -23.86
C ILE A 61 43.93 -2.91 -23.73
N LYS A 62 42.87 -3.43 -24.34
CA LYS A 62 41.52 -2.88 -24.18
C LYS A 62 40.73 -3.77 -23.24
N VAL A 63 40.16 -3.14 -22.23
CA VAL A 63 39.32 -3.78 -21.22
C VAL A 63 37.89 -3.34 -21.46
N SER A 64 36.95 -4.27 -21.47
CA SER A 64 35.53 -3.99 -21.61
C SER A 64 34.65 -4.99 -20.89
N MET A 65 33.46 -4.56 -20.48
CA MET A 65 32.45 -5.35 -19.78
C MET A 65 31.10 -5.22 -20.49
N GLU A 66 30.16 -6.08 -20.14
CA GLU A 66 28.76 -5.91 -20.56
C GLU A 66 28.20 -4.65 -19.84
N PRO A 67 27.64 -3.68 -20.59
CA PRO A 67 27.26 -2.38 -20.03
C PRO A 67 26.26 -2.46 -18.88
N GLN A 68 25.28 -3.35 -18.98
CA GLN A 68 24.24 -3.45 -17.97
C GLN A 68 24.74 -4.16 -16.71
N GLU A 69 25.48 -5.26 -16.85
CA GLU A 69 26.11 -5.95 -15.73
C GLU A 69 27.01 -4.99 -14.94
N LEU A 70 27.76 -4.14 -15.64
CA LEU A 70 28.61 -3.13 -15.01
C LEU A 70 27.79 -2.04 -14.31
N ILE A 71 26.69 -1.57 -14.93
CA ILE A 71 25.81 -0.58 -14.29
C ILE A 71 25.16 -1.19 -13.04
N ASP A 72 24.65 -2.41 -13.12
CA ASP A 72 24.01 -3.09 -11.99
C ASP A 72 25.01 -3.31 -10.83
N LEU A 73 26.26 -3.65 -11.15
CA LEU A 73 27.35 -3.84 -10.21
C LEU A 73 27.70 -2.55 -9.45
N VAL A 74 27.74 -1.42 -10.16
CA VAL A 74 28.15 -0.12 -9.62
C VAL A 74 26.98 0.61 -8.93
N GLU A 75 25.74 0.41 -9.39
CA GLU A 75 24.56 1.12 -8.88
C GLU A 75 24.23 0.82 -7.42
N ASP A 76 24.65 -0.33 -6.91
CA ASP A 76 24.43 -0.74 -5.53
C ASP A 76 25.54 -0.27 -4.57
N ARG A 77 26.50 0.53 -5.05
CA ARG A 77 27.59 1.10 -4.24
C ARG A 77 27.31 2.54 -3.83
N ASP A 78 27.75 2.88 -2.62
CA ASP A 78 27.68 4.24 -2.10
C ASP A 78 28.75 5.10 -2.79
N LYS A 79 28.37 6.27 -3.29
CA LYS A 79 29.35 7.26 -3.78
C LYS A 79 30.18 7.78 -2.61
N ARG A 80 31.49 7.91 -2.80
CA ARG A 80 32.37 8.58 -1.83
C ARG A 80 31.99 10.06 -1.66
N VAL A 81 32.21 10.59 -0.46
CA VAL A 81 32.02 12.02 -0.17
C VAL A 81 33.07 12.86 -0.92
N GLU A 82 32.63 13.80 -1.76
CA GLU A 82 33.52 14.55 -2.68
C GLU A 82 34.66 15.33 -2.00
N SER A 83 34.53 15.66 -0.71
CA SER A 83 35.57 16.35 0.07
C SER A 83 36.71 15.44 0.54
N GLU A 84 36.55 14.11 0.43
CA GLU A 84 37.51 13.13 0.94
C GLU A 84 38.48 12.64 -0.15
N SER A 85 39.73 12.44 0.22
CA SER A 85 40.74 11.80 -0.65
C SER A 85 40.35 10.36 -0.93
N SER A 86 40.63 9.86 -2.14
CA SER A 86 40.31 8.47 -2.49
C SER A 86 41.11 7.49 -1.62
N PRO A 87 40.44 6.59 -0.88
CA PRO A 87 41.13 5.51 -0.17
C PRO A 87 41.80 4.52 -1.13
N VAL A 88 41.36 4.46 -2.39
CA VAL A 88 41.93 3.60 -3.43
C VAL A 88 43.32 4.08 -3.85
N VAL A 89 43.56 5.40 -3.86
CA VAL A 89 44.88 5.97 -4.16
C VAL A 89 45.91 5.54 -3.13
N ASP A 90 45.57 5.58 -1.85
CA ASP A 90 46.51 5.15 -0.80
C ASP A 90 46.71 3.64 -0.81
N PHE A 91 45.64 2.87 -0.99
CA PHE A 91 45.73 1.42 -1.21
C PHE A 91 46.67 1.05 -2.36
N SER A 92 46.61 1.77 -3.49
CA SER A 92 47.47 1.50 -4.66
C SER A 92 48.97 1.68 -4.40
N LYS A 93 49.34 2.50 -3.39
CA LYS A 93 50.75 2.73 -3.01
C LYS A 93 51.26 1.71 -2.00
N GLU A 94 50.36 1.16 -1.18
CA GLU A 94 50.70 0.21 -0.12
C GLU A 94 50.83 -1.22 -0.65
N GLU A 95 49.98 -1.60 -1.60
CA GLU A 95 49.96 -2.93 -2.18
C GLU A 95 50.92 -3.09 -3.36
N LYS A 96 51.49 -4.28 -3.46
CA LYS A 96 52.32 -4.70 -4.60
C LYS A 96 51.57 -5.72 -5.45
N GLY A 97 51.78 -5.68 -6.75
CA GLY A 97 51.17 -6.59 -7.71
C GLY A 97 52.20 -7.31 -8.57
N GLY A 98 51.70 -8.03 -9.57
CA GLY A 98 52.52 -8.77 -10.52
C GLY A 98 52.86 -10.18 -10.05
N LEU A 99 53.46 -10.96 -10.95
CA LEU A 99 53.72 -12.40 -10.76
C LEU A 99 54.48 -12.74 -9.47
N GLU A 100 55.39 -11.86 -9.04
CA GLU A 100 56.22 -12.05 -7.83
C GLU A 100 55.82 -11.10 -6.68
N GLY A 101 54.79 -10.26 -6.87
CA GLY A 101 54.33 -9.30 -5.86
C GLY A 101 55.33 -8.17 -5.57
N ASP A 102 56.08 -7.73 -6.58
CA ASP A 102 57.15 -6.72 -6.45
C ASP A 102 56.87 -5.42 -7.25
N VAL A 103 55.89 -5.46 -8.15
CA VAL A 103 55.52 -4.35 -9.03
C VAL A 103 54.62 -3.35 -8.30
N ASN A 104 54.89 -2.06 -8.45
CA ASN A 104 53.99 -1.02 -7.93
C ASN A 104 52.70 -1.03 -8.74
N LYS A 105 51.55 -0.95 -8.07
CA LYS A 105 50.29 -0.82 -8.79
C LYS A 105 50.11 0.60 -9.33
N VAL A 106 49.62 0.71 -10.55
CA VAL A 106 49.29 1.96 -11.22
C VAL A 106 47.83 2.28 -10.95
N TYR A 107 47.57 3.38 -10.25
CA TYR A 107 46.22 3.88 -10.02
C TYR A 107 45.62 4.47 -11.31
N GLN A 108 44.40 4.06 -11.63
CA GLN A 108 43.58 4.60 -12.71
C GLN A 108 42.17 4.86 -12.20
N GLN A 109 41.66 6.07 -12.44
CA GLN A 109 40.26 6.38 -12.21
C GLN A 109 39.52 6.33 -13.55
N VAL A 110 38.41 5.60 -13.61
CA VAL A 110 37.69 5.35 -14.86
C VAL A 110 36.20 5.63 -14.73
N THR A 111 35.59 6.02 -15.83
CA THR A 111 34.13 6.05 -15.93
C THR A 111 33.59 4.69 -16.33
N ILE A 112 32.31 4.43 -16.03
CA ILE A 112 31.59 3.25 -16.52
C ILE A 112 31.67 3.18 -18.06
N GLY A 113 31.57 4.33 -18.74
CA GLY A 113 31.65 4.43 -20.19
C GLY A 113 33.01 4.08 -20.79
N ASP A 114 34.10 4.19 -20.03
CA ASP A 114 35.42 3.74 -20.47
C ASP A 114 35.50 2.22 -20.61
N LEU A 115 34.69 1.50 -19.85
CA LEU A 115 34.65 0.04 -19.76
C LEU A 115 33.52 -0.58 -20.59
N TRP A 116 32.63 0.20 -21.23
CA TRP A 116 31.56 -0.38 -22.05
C TRP A 116 32.08 -1.06 -23.31
N SER A 117 31.68 -2.32 -23.52
CA SER A 117 31.85 -3.00 -24.81
C SER A 117 31.04 -2.33 -25.93
N LYS A 118 29.83 -1.85 -25.63
CA LYS A 118 28.98 -1.01 -26.48
C LYS A 118 28.25 0.00 -25.60
N ALA A 119 28.04 1.24 -26.03
CA ALA A 119 27.23 2.17 -25.26
C ALA A 119 25.79 1.64 -25.07
N PRO A 120 25.15 1.86 -23.89
CA PRO A 120 23.76 1.50 -23.68
C PRO A 120 22.84 2.27 -24.64
N ASP A 121 21.71 1.67 -25.02
CA ASP A 121 20.78 2.25 -25.99
C ASP A 121 19.91 3.40 -25.40
N TYR A 122 20.20 3.83 -24.17
CA TYR A 122 19.52 4.93 -23.48
C TYR A 122 20.52 6.03 -23.06
N HIS A 123 20.02 7.25 -22.86
CA HIS A 123 20.85 8.38 -22.43
C HIS A 123 21.32 8.17 -20.99
N PHE A 124 22.63 8.03 -20.78
CA PHE A 124 23.30 7.90 -19.48
C PHE A 124 23.90 9.26 -19.05
N PRO A 125 24.10 9.55 -17.74
CA PRO A 125 24.67 10.83 -17.31
C PRO A 125 26.03 11.11 -17.94
N GLU A 126 26.26 12.36 -18.33
CA GLU A 126 27.41 12.75 -19.14
C GLU A 126 28.75 12.55 -18.42
N GLU A 127 28.79 12.65 -17.10
CA GLU A 127 29.96 12.46 -16.26
C GLU A 127 30.52 11.04 -16.31
N HIS A 128 29.70 10.05 -16.69
CA HIS A 128 30.11 8.65 -16.84
C HIS A 128 30.39 8.24 -18.30
N HIS A 129 30.36 9.19 -19.25
CA HIS A 129 30.68 8.87 -20.64
C HIS A 129 32.18 8.62 -20.82
N LYS A 130 32.50 7.78 -21.80
CA LYS A 130 33.87 7.45 -22.19
C LYS A 130 34.74 8.70 -22.36
N GLY A 131 35.91 8.70 -21.71
CA GLY A 131 36.95 9.73 -21.82
C GLY A 131 36.74 10.97 -20.94
N LYS A 132 35.71 11.01 -20.08
CA LYS A 132 35.43 12.20 -19.25
C LYS A 132 36.45 12.45 -18.15
N LEU A 133 37.07 11.40 -17.62
CA LEU A 133 38.15 11.49 -16.62
C LEU A 133 39.56 11.52 -17.23
N GLY A 134 39.68 11.43 -18.57
CA GLY A 134 40.94 11.46 -19.30
C GLY A 134 41.13 10.26 -20.24
N ASN A 135 42.35 10.10 -20.75
CA ASN A 135 42.69 8.99 -21.64
C ASN A 135 43.05 7.74 -20.83
N LEU A 136 42.22 6.70 -20.94
CA LEU A 136 42.49 5.40 -20.36
C LEU A 136 43.44 4.58 -21.25
N SER A 137 44.50 4.03 -20.65
CA SER A 137 45.46 3.16 -21.35
C SER A 137 45.95 2.06 -20.40
N PHE A 138 45.65 0.82 -20.75
CA PHE A 138 46.25 -0.36 -20.12
C PHE A 138 47.33 -0.92 -21.05
N VAL A 139 48.44 -1.37 -20.48
CA VAL A 139 49.57 -1.94 -21.22
C VAL A 139 50.01 -3.22 -20.53
N HIS A 140 50.56 -4.14 -21.29
CA HIS A 140 51.12 -5.38 -20.76
C HIS A 140 52.27 -5.13 -19.75
N ASN A 141 52.48 -6.11 -18.87
CA ASN A 141 53.44 -6.16 -17.76
C ASN A 141 53.29 -5.07 -16.70
N GLU A 142 52.06 -4.60 -16.52
CA GLU A 142 51.69 -3.62 -15.49
C GLU A 142 50.59 -4.20 -14.59
N SER A 143 50.58 -3.76 -13.33
CA SER A 143 49.48 -4.03 -12.38
C SER A 143 48.72 -2.73 -12.15
N TYR A 144 47.38 -2.79 -12.21
CA TYR A 144 46.50 -1.63 -12.07
C TYR A 144 45.54 -1.80 -10.90
N VAL A 145 45.36 -0.71 -10.14
CA VAL A 145 44.17 -0.52 -9.30
C VAL A 145 43.25 0.45 -10.01
N ILE A 146 42.03 0.02 -10.29
CA ILE A 146 41.07 0.72 -11.14
C ILE A 146 39.90 1.14 -10.26
N GLU A 147 39.84 2.42 -9.91
CA GLU A 147 38.69 3.03 -9.25
C GLU A 147 37.62 3.33 -10.30
N ILE A 148 36.48 2.66 -10.22
CA ILE A 148 35.32 2.95 -11.08
C ILE A 148 34.51 4.06 -10.41
N LEU A 149 34.19 5.10 -11.17
CA LEU A 149 33.31 6.18 -10.69
C LEU A 149 31.90 5.63 -10.43
N ASP A 150 31.48 5.64 -9.16
CA ASP A 150 30.21 5.10 -8.73
C ASP A 150 29.02 5.98 -9.17
N PHE A 151 27.88 5.35 -9.42
CA PHE A 151 26.65 6.00 -9.89
C PHE A 151 25.47 5.57 -9.02
N THR A 152 24.69 6.50 -8.49
CA THR A 152 23.45 6.18 -7.77
C THR A 152 22.26 6.75 -8.55
N LYS A 153 21.29 5.88 -8.90
CA LYS A 153 20.03 6.36 -9.52
C LYS A 153 19.31 7.30 -8.56
N GLN A 154 18.75 8.38 -9.11
CA GLN A 154 17.87 9.27 -8.34
C GLN A 154 16.61 8.48 -7.93
N GLU A 155 16.34 8.40 -6.63
CA GLU A 155 15.09 7.83 -6.13
C GLU A 155 13.97 8.86 -6.24
N ILE A 156 12.88 8.46 -6.90
CA ILE A 156 11.61 9.17 -6.88
C ILE A 156 10.62 8.31 -6.11
N ARG A 157 10.04 8.91 -5.07
CA ARG A 157 9.10 8.24 -4.19
C ARG A 157 7.67 8.68 -4.44
N PHE A 158 6.74 7.73 -4.48
CA PHE A 158 5.31 7.95 -4.64
C PHE A 158 4.55 7.44 -3.41
N GLY A 159 3.88 8.34 -2.70
CA GLY A 159 2.83 7.99 -1.76
C GLY A 159 1.52 7.79 -2.53
N VAL A 160 0.96 6.58 -2.51
CA VAL A 160 -0.27 6.25 -3.25
C VAL A 160 -1.36 5.86 -2.25
N PHE A 161 -2.47 6.60 -2.26
CA PHE A 161 -3.50 6.58 -1.23
C PHE A 161 -4.85 6.19 -1.83
N PHE A 162 -5.36 5.00 -1.50
CA PHE A 162 -6.62 4.47 -2.03
C PHE A 162 -7.74 4.52 -0.99
N ASP A 163 -8.73 5.39 -1.18
CA ASP A 163 -9.81 5.58 -0.20
C ASP A 163 -10.87 4.46 -0.20
N GLY A 164 -11.69 4.40 0.85
CA GLY A 164 -12.77 3.43 1.00
C GLY A 164 -13.99 3.71 0.11
N THR A 165 -14.80 2.70 -0.17
CA THR A 165 -15.98 2.84 -1.04
C THR A 165 -16.99 3.83 -0.50
N GLY A 166 -17.53 4.66 -1.39
CA GLY A 166 -18.47 5.70 -0.97
C GLY A 166 -17.80 6.81 -0.18
N ASN A 167 -16.48 6.77 0.00
CA ASN A 167 -15.71 7.86 0.55
C ASN A 167 -14.97 8.59 -0.57
N ASN A 168 -14.94 9.90 -0.42
CA ASN A 168 -14.11 10.79 -1.18
C ASN A 168 -13.82 11.95 -0.23
N SER A 169 -12.58 12.04 0.26
CA SER A 169 -12.20 13.05 1.26
C SER A 169 -12.39 14.47 0.71
N PHE A 170 -12.17 14.67 -0.59
CA PHE A 170 -12.47 15.94 -1.25
C PHE A 170 -13.97 16.25 -1.24
N ASN A 171 -14.84 15.29 -1.55
CA ASN A 171 -16.30 15.49 -1.46
C ASN A 171 -16.76 15.73 -0.02
N ALA A 172 -16.15 15.04 0.97
CA ALA A 172 -16.47 15.22 2.38
C ALA A 172 -16.11 16.64 2.88
N ASP A 173 -14.90 17.12 2.56
CA ASP A 173 -14.46 18.49 2.89
C ASP A 173 -15.33 19.54 2.15
N PHE A 174 -15.63 19.28 0.88
CA PHE A 174 -16.49 20.16 0.08
C PHE A 174 -17.93 20.21 0.64
N GLY A 175 -18.48 19.06 1.03
CA GLY A 175 -19.80 18.94 1.65
C GLY A 175 -19.87 19.69 2.98
N ALA A 176 -18.83 19.57 3.83
CA ALA A 176 -18.73 20.35 5.06
C ALA A 176 -18.69 21.86 4.79
N ALA A 177 -17.95 22.31 3.77
CA ALA A 177 -17.90 23.72 3.37
C ALA A 177 -19.23 24.27 2.83
N CYS A 178 -20.08 23.42 2.22
CA CYS A 178 -21.43 23.82 1.80
C CYS A 178 -22.45 23.85 2.97
N GLU A 179 -22.19 23.15 4.08
CA GLU A 179 -23.06 23.12 5.27
C GLU A 179 -22.77 24.26 6.25
N GLU A 180 -21.49 24.64 6.40
CA GLU A 180 -21.13 25.86 7.09
C GLU A 180 -21.61 27.06 6.24
N ASP A 181 -22.08 28.16 6.85
CA ASP A 181 -22.35 29.45 6.16
C ASP A 181 -21.04 30.10 5.64
N GLY A 182 -20.14 29.28 5.09
CA GLY A 182 -18.80 29.61 4.64
C GLY A 182 -18.76 30.15 3.21
N PHE A 183 -17.58 30.58 2.79
CA PHE A 183 -17.35 31.08 1.44
C PHE A 183 -17.22 29.90 0.46
N VAL A 184 -18.22 29.72 -0.40
CA VAL A 184 -18.15 28.83 -1.57
C VAL A 184 -17.76 29.68 -2.79
N PRO A 185 -16.68 29.34 -3.52
CA PRO A 185 -16.32 30.04 -4.75
C PRO A 185 -17.48 30.06 -5.76
N ASP A 186 -17.66 31.16 -6.50
CA ASP A 186 -18.80 31.35 -7.42
C ASP A 186 -18.98 30.20 -8.42
N GLU A 187 -17.87 29.60 -8.87
CA GLU A 187 -17.84 28.45 -9.79
C GLU A 187 -18.42 27.15 -9.21
N ASN A 188 -18.48 27.03 -7.87
CA ASN A 188 -18.91 25.83 -7.15
C ASN A 188 -20.27 25.99 -6.45
N ILE A 189 -20.86 27.19 -6.49
CA ILE A 189 -22.16 27.50 -5.87
C ILE A 189 -23.27 26.61 -6.42
N ASP A 190 -23.25 26.34 -7.72
CA ASP A 190 -24.29 25.52 -8.36
C ASP A 190 -24.19 24.05 -7.94
N VAL A 191 -22.97 23.53 -7.69
CA VAL A 191 -22.76 22.19 -7.11
C VAL A 191 -23.33 22.12 -5.69
N CYS A 192 -23.10 23.12 -4.84
CA CYS A 192 -23.72 23.15 -3.49
C CYS A 192 -25.25 23.21 -3.55
N LYS A 193 -25.85 23.91 -4.52
CA LYS A 193 -27.32 23.91 -4.72
C LYS A 193 -27.83 22.53 -5.18
N GLU A 194 -27.06 21.85 -6.03
CA GLU A 194 -27.40 20.52 -6.55
C GLU A 194 -27.15 19.38 -5.55
N LEU A 195 -26.31 19.58 -4.51
CA LEU A 195 -26.08 18.60 -3.45
C LEU A 195 -27.38 18.12 -2.79
N VAL A 196 -28.36 19.01 -2.60
CA VAL A 196 -29.69 18.64 -2.07
C VAL A 196 -30.35 17.59 -2.96
N THR A 197 -30.17 17.68 -4.28
CA THR A 197 -30.69 16.76 -5.30
C THR A 197 -29.89 15.45 -5.37
N PHE A 198 -28.56 15.49 -5.25
CA PHE A 198 -27.72 14.27 -5.09
C PHE A 198 -28.03 13.52 -3.78
N SER A 199 -28.55 14.25 -2.79
CA SER A 199 -28.72 13.86 -1.39
C SER A 199 -30.19 13.82 -0.96
N ASP A 200 -31.14 13.58 -1.87
CA ASP A 200 -32.57 13.38 -1.52
C ASP A 200 -32.79 12.25 -0.47
N LYS A 201 -31.72 11.50 -0.11
CA LYS A 201 -31.67 10.52 0.98
C LYS A 201 -30.54 10.70 2.02
N HIS A 202 -29.80 11.81 2.06
CA HIS A 202 -28.75 12.09 3.05
C HIS A 202 -27.64 11.01 3.14
N ARG A 203 -27.27 10.33 2.03
CA ARG A 203 -26.35 9.18 2.07
C ARG A 203 -25.45 9.11 0.84
N GLY A 204 -24.38 9.89 0.84
CA GLY A 204 -23.32 9.87 -0.18
C GLY A 204 -22.01 10.42 0.38
N SER A 205 -20.95 10.37 -0.41
CA SER A 205 -19.57 10.75 -0.03
C SER A 205 -19.45 12.17 0.56
N TYR A 206 -20.34 13.09 0.19
CA TYR A 206 -20.41 14.46 0.69
C TYR A 206 -20.90 14.60 2.14
N ASN A 207 -21.59 13.59 2.68
CA ASN A 207 -22.09 13.63 4.06
C ASN A 207 -21.16 12.89 5.05
N ASN A 208 -20.10 12.25 4.55
CA ASN A 208 -19.12 11.56 5.38
C ASN A 208 -18.10 12.56 5.93
N SER A 209 -17.25 12.10 6.86
CA SER A 209 -16.03 12.82 7.26
C SER A 209 -14.84 12.36 6.41
N VAL A 210 -13.74 13.11 6.48
CA VAL A 210 -12.43 12.70 5.93
C VAL A 210 -12.01 11.36 6.53
N THR A 211 -11.51 10.45 5.69
CA THR A 211 -10.99 9.16 6.14
C THR A 211 -9.54 9.27 6.60
N ASN A 212 -9.01 8.22 7.23
CA ASN A 212 -7.60 8.19 7.58
C ASN A 212 -6.68 8.13 6.35
N ILE A 213 -7.20 7.74 5.18
CA ILE A 213 -6.47 7.81 3.92
C ILE A 213 -6.31 9.27 3.48
N GLY A 214 -7.38 10.06 3.54
CA GLY A 214 -7.32 11.51 3.27
C GLY A 214 -6.35 12.23 4.21
N ARG A 215 -6.46 11.96 5.53
CA ARG A 215 -5.55 12.53 6.54
C ARG A 215 -4.08 12.17 6.27
N LEU A 216 -3.78 10.91 5.94
CA LEU A 216 -2.41 10.49 5.64
C LEU A 216 -1.88 11.10 4.33
N TYR A 217 -2.74 11.27 3.34
CA TYR A 217 -2.39 11.96 2.10
C TYR A 217 -2.01 13.43 2.37
N ASP A 218 -2.77 14.12 3.21
CA ASP A 218 -2.52 15.53 3.55
C ASP A 218 -1.20 15.72 4.30
N GLU A 219 -0.85 14.77 5.17
CA GLU A 219 0.41 14.78 5.92
C GLU A 219 1.62 14.29 5.11
N TYR A 220 1.44 13.74 3.91
CA TYR A 220 2.55 13.25 3.09
C TYR A 220 3.32 14.40 2.43
N LYS A 221 4.61 14.52 2.76
CA LYS A 221 5.52 15.53 2.23
C LYS A 221 5.89 15.23 0.78
N ALA A 222 5.38 16.07 -0.11
CA ALA A 222 5.81 16.10 -1.51
C ALA A 222 6.95 17.12 -1.68
N GLU A 223 8.04 16.68 -2.29
CA GLU A 223 9.19 17.50 -2.67
C GLU A 223 9.40 17.39 -4.17
N ASP A 224 9.51 18.53 -4.87
CA ASP A 224 9.71 18.54 -6.32
C ASP A 224 10.92 17.67 -6.72
N LYS A 225 10.71 16.80 -7.71
CA LYS A 225 11.67 15.82 -8.25
C LYS A 225 12.14 14.74 -7.27
N LYS A 226 11.55 14.63 -6.07
CA LYS A 226 11.94 13.62 -5.08
C LYS A 226 10.78 12.80 -4.57
N SER A 227 9.66 13.44 -4.21
CA SER A 227 8.50 12.75 -3.70
C SER A 227 7.18 13.36 -4.19
N TYR A 228 6.25 12.48 -4.56
CA TYR A 228 4.92 12.84 -5.02
C TYR A 228 3.89 12.10 -4.17
N ARG A 229 2.69 12.67 -4.06
CA ARG A 229 1.53 12.04 -3.42
C ARG A 229 0.39 11.95 -4.43
N ILE A 230 -0.28 10.80 -4.45
CA ILE A 230 -1.37 10.50 -5.37
C ILE A 230 -2.54 9.99 -4.53
N TYR A 231 -3.62 10.74 -4.55
CA TYR A 231 -4.87 10.35 -3.91
C TYR A 231 -5.81 9.75 -4.96
N MET A 232 -6.34 8.58 -4.63
CA MET A 232 -7.31 7.86 -5.43
C MET A 232 -8.60 7.72 -4.63
N GLU A 233 -9.67 8.24 -5.22
CA GLU A 233 -11.00 8.26 -4.65
C GLU A 233 -11.52 6.84 -4.38
N GLY A 234 -12.49 6.74 -3.48
CA GLY A 234 -13.13 5.48 -3.16
C GLY A 234 -13.83 4.83 -4.35
N VAL A 235 -13.90 3.50 -4.34
CA VAL A 235 -14.70 2.75 -5.30
C VAL A 235 -16.12 3.33 -5.37
N GLY A 236 -16.59 3.63 -6.57
CA GLY A 236 -17.92 4.18 -6.85
C GLY A 236 -18.13 5.67 -6.53
N THR A 237 -17.10 6.43 -6.16
CA THR A 237 -17.18 7.89 -6.02
C THR A 237 -16.35 8.59 -7.09
N LYS A 238 -16.64 9.88 -7.32
CA LYS A 238 -15.82 10.78 -8.12
C LYS A 238 -15.98 12.22 -7.64
N ALA A 239 -14.91 13.01 -7.64
CA ALA A 239 -14.92 14.38 -7.16
C ALA A 239 -15.95 15.20 -7.94
N LEU A 240 -16.78 15.95 -7.20
CA LEU A 240 -17.80 16.85 -7.75
C LEU A 240 -18.88 16.15 -8.60
N GLU A 241 -19.00 14.82 -8.52
CA GLU A 241 -20.02 14.04 -9.22
C GLU A 241 -20.90 13.23 -8.24
N GLU A 242 -22.03 12.72 -8.73
CA GLU A 242 -22.91 11.81 -8.00
C GLU A 242 -22.22 10.45 -7.77
N ASP A 243 -22.46 9.85 -6.59
CA ASP A 243 -21.94 8.52 -6.26
C ASP A 243 -22.63 7.43 -7.11
N GLU A 244 -21.83 6.56 -7.73
CA GLU A 244 -22.33 5.47 -8.57
C GLU A 244 -22.58 4.22 -7.72
N ARG A 245 -23.79 4.14 -7.14
CA ARG A 245 -24.17 3.07 -6.22
C ARG A 245 -24.10 1.66 -6.81
N PHE A 246 -24.33 1.53 -8.12
CA PHE A 246 -24.30 0.25 -8.83
C PHE A 246 -23.94 0.48 -10.31
N PRO A 247 -23.04 -0.32 -10.92
CA PRO A 247 -22.41 -1.53 -10.38
C PRO A 247 -21.24 -1.24 -9.42
N ASP A 248 -20.71 -0.02 -9.38
CA ASP A 248 -19.40 0.27 -8.79
C ASP A 248 -19.37 0.11 -7.25
N MET A 249 -20.14 0.89 -6.49
CA MET A 249 -20.18 0.70 -5.03
C MET A 249 -20.79 -0.63 -4.60
N GLY A 250 -21.66 -1.24 -5.41
CA GLY A 250 -22.35 -2.49 -5.08
C GLY A 250 -21.52 -3.75 -5.35
N LEU A 251 -20.69 -3.73 -6.39
CA LEU A 251 -19.98 -4.90 -6.91
C LEU A 251 -18.47 -4.69 -7.05
N GLY A 252 -17.94 -3.49 -6.83
CA GLY A 252 -16.49 -3.22 -6.94
C GLY A 252 -15.90 -3.43 -8.34
N ILE A 253 -16.75 -3.58 -9.36
CA ILE A 253 -16.41 -3.69 -10.80
C ILE A 253 -16.82 -2.39 -11.51
N GLY A 254 -16.44 -2.22 -12.78
CA GLY A 254 -16.76 -1.04 -13.57
C GLY A 254 -15.63 0.00 -13.59
N ASP A 255 -15.91 1.17 -14.16
CA ASP A 255 -14.91 2.22 -14.40
C ASP A 255 -14.43 2.93 -13.11
N ARG A 256 -15.13 2.73 -11.99
CA ARG A 256 -14.70 3.11 -10.63
C ARG A 256 -14.51 1.89 -9.71
N GLY A 257 -14.29 0.71 -10.29
CA GLY A 257 -13.96 -0.52 -9.56
C GLY A 257 -12.49 -0.62 -9.14
N VAL A 258 -12.14 -1.71 -8.44
CA VAL A 258 -10.79 -1.92 -7.86
C VAL A 258 -9.68 -1.89 -8.92
N ILE A 259 -9.83 -2.65 -10.00
CA ILE A 259 -8.83 -2.70 -11.09
C ILE A 259 -8.74 -1.34 -11.80
N ALA A 260 -9.88 -0.71 -12.10
CA ALA A 260 -9.92 0.56 -12.81
C ALA A 260 -9.25 1.68 -12.01
N ILE A 261 -9.47 1.75 -10.68
CA ILE A 261 -8.80 2.73 -9.82
C ILE A 261 -7.29 2.46 -9.76
N SER A 262 -6.88 1.19 -9.67
CA SER A 262 -5.45 0.83 -9.76
C SER A 262 -4.82 1.32 -11.07
N MET A 263 -5.50 1.09 -12.21
CA MET A 263 -5.04 1.57 -13.52
C MET A 263 -4.97 3.10 -13.61
N LYS A 264 -5.96 3.81 -13.06
CA LYS A 264 -5.97 5.28 -13.00
C LYS A 264 -4.80 5.80 -12.17
N ALA A 265 -4.45 5.15 -11.06
CA ALA A 265 -3.29 5.53 -10.26
C ALA A 265 -1.99 5.45 -11.08
N ILE A 266 -1.83 4.40 -11.90
CA ILE A 266 -0.69 4.25 -12.81
C ILE A 266 -0.66 5.38 -13.86
N ASP A 267 -1.82 5.74 -14.40
CA ASP A 267 -1.92 6.85 -15.36
C ASP A 267 -1.52 8.19 -14.74
N VAL A 268 -1.91 8.46 -13.49
CA VAL A 268 -1.47 9.66 -12.76
C VAL A 268 0.03 9.64 -12.50
N ILE A 269 0.62 8.49 -12.11
CA ILE A 269 2.08 8.34 -11.95
C ILE A 269 2.80 8.66 -13.27
N LEU A 270 2.31 8.12 -14.39
CA LEU A 270 2.88 8.35 -15.71
C LEU A 270 2.86 9.85 -16.06
N LEU A 271 1.76 10.53 -15.78
CA LEU A 271 1.64 11.97 -16.00
C LEU A 271 2.66 12.76 -15.17
N GLU A 272 2.86 12.43 -13.89
CA GLU A 272 3.87 13.07 -13.05
C GLU A 272 5.29 12.80 -13.55
N LEU A 273 5.60 11.55 -13.95
CA LEU A 273 6.91 11.20 -14.50
C LEU A 273 7.19 11.93 -15.83
N ASN A 274 6.19 12.06 -16.70
CA ASN A 274 6.35 12.79 -17.97
C ASN A 274 6.63 14.29 -17.76
N LYS A 275 6.06 14.92 -16.72
CA LYS A 275 6.35 16.32 -16.37
C LYS A 275 7.81 16.53 -15.96
N LEU A 276 8.47 15.50 -15.45
CA LEU A 276 9.85 15.59 -14.97
C LEU A 276 10.88 15.65 -16.10
N GLY A 277 10.53 15.17 -17.30
CA GLY A 277 11.45 15.09 -18.44
C GLY A 277 12.69 14.23 -18.17
N MET A 278 12.65 13.38 -17.14
CA MET A 278 13.76 12.51 -16.75
C MET A 278 13.67 11.18 -17.49
N ASN A 279 14.83 10.58 -17.76
CA ASN A 279 14.90 9.23 -18.29
C ASN A 279 14.48 8.23 -17.18
N ILE A 280 13.32 7.60 -17.36
CA ILE A 280 12.74 6.63 -16.42
C ILE A 280 13.64 5.41 -16.14
N HIS A 281 14.63 5.15 -16.99
CA HIS A 281 15.61 4.07 -16.79
C HIS A 281 16.78 4.46 -15.87
N LEU A 282 16.95 5.75 -15.58
CA LEU A 282 17.97 6.29 -14.65
C LEU A 282 17.41 6.64 -13.28
N ILE A 283 16.15 6.30 -13.01
CA ILE A 283 15.49 6.56 -11.73
C ILE A 283 15.13 5.25 -11.05
N LYS A 284 15.13 5.28 -9.72
CA LYS A 284 14.55 4.25 -8.88
C LYS A 284 13.17 4.73 -8.43
N LEU A 285 12.13 3.94 -8.67
CA LEU A 285 10.78 4.23 -8.21
C LEU A 285 10.52 3.54 -6.88
N SER A 286 10.10 4.31 -5.88
CA SER A 286 9.83 3.84 -4.53
C SER A 286 8.39 4.13 -4.17
N PHE A 287 7.67 3.18 -3.58
CA PHE A 287 6.24 3.32 -3.31
C PHE A 287 5.93 3.16 -1.82
N ASP A 288 5.14 4.08 -1.29
CA ASP A 288 4.46 3.98 0.00
C ASP A 288 2.96 3.91 -0.27
N ILE A 289 2.33 2.76 -0.04
CA ILE A 289 0.97 2.46 -0.49
C ILE A 289 0.04 2.38 0.72
N PHE A 290 -1.05 3.12 0.68
CA PHE A 290 -2.07 3.11 1.73
C PHE A 290 -3.44 2.78 1.14
N GLY A 291 -4.27 2.06 1.90
CA GLY A 291 -5.65 1.86 1.48
C GLY A 291 -6.61 1.50 2.60
N PHE A 292 -7.88 1.88 2.43
CA PHE A 292 -8.98 1.56 3.35
C PHE A 292 -10.07 0.75 2.65
N SER A 293 -10.60 -0.30 3.28
CA SER A 293 -11.75 -1.07 2.78
C SER A 293 -11.46 -1.70 1.42
N ARG A 294 -12.25 -1.38 0.39
CA ARG A 294 -11.94 -1.74 -1.01
C ARG A 294 -10.76 -0.97 -1.58
N GLY A 295 -10.47 0.23 -1.10
CA GLY A 295 -9.19 0.90 -1.36
C GLY A 295 -7.99 0.10 -0.86
N ALA A 296 -8.12 -0.62 0.26
CA ALA A 296 -7.09 -1.56 0.72
C ALA A 296 -6.97 -2.79 -0.22
N ALA A 297 -8.08 -3.25 -0.81
CA ALA A 297 -8.04 -4.28 -1.86
C ALA A 297 -7.32 -3.75 -3.13
N THR A 298 -7.59 -2.51 -3.53
CA THR A 298 -6.90 -1.81 -4.61
C THR A 298 -5.41 -1.65 -4.31
N ALA A 299 -5.04 -1.25 -3.09
CA ALA A 299 -3.66 -1.12 -2.64
C ALA A 299 -2.90 -2.46 -2.76
N ARG A 300 -3.52 -3.56 -2.32
CA ARG A 300 -2.94 -4.91 -2.44
C ARG A 300 -2.78 -5.34 -3.89
N HIS A 301 -3.76 -5.07 -4.72
CA HIS A 301 -3.69 -5.37 -6.15
C HIS A 301 -2.60 -4.55 -6.85
N PHE A 302 -2.56 -3.24 -6.60
CA PHE A 302 -1.55 -2.33 -7.13
C PHE A 302 -0.13 -2.74 -6.71
N ALA A 303 0.07 -3.11 -5.44
CA ALA A 303 1.34 -3.64 -4.96
C ALA A 303 1.77 -4.91 -5.72
N ASN A 304 0.83 -5.81 -6.02
CA ASN A 304 1.10 -6.99 -6.83
C ASN A 304 1.46 -6.63 -8.29
N GLU A 305 0.83 -5.62 -8.88
CA GLU A 305 1.17 -5.16 -10.23
C GLU A 305 2.58 -4.55 -10.30
N ILE A 306 3.08 -3.96 -9.22
CA ILE A 306 4.49 -3.56 -9.09
C ILE A 306 5.38 -4.80 -8.94
N TYR A 307 5.01 -5.72 -8.06
CA TYR A 307 5.80 -6.90 -7.71
C TYR A 307 6.02 -7.86 -8.89
N LYS A 308 5.05 -7.94 -9.82
CA LYS A 308 5.15 -8.72 -11.06
C LYS A 308 6.23 -8.23 -12.03
N LYS A 309 6.80 -7.04 -11.81
CA LYS A 309 7.78 -6.42 -12.71
C LYS A 309 7.24 -6.36 -14.14
N LYS A 310 8.02 -6.81 -15.13
CA LYS A 310 7.69 -6.81 -16.57
C LYS A 310 6.35 -7.48 -16.93
N ASP A 311 5.84 -8.36 -16.08
CA ASP A 311 4.56 -9.07 -16.30
C ASP A 311 3.38 -8.36 -15.61
N GLY A 312 3.61 -7.20 -14.99
CA GLY A 312 2.62 -6.37 -14.31
C GLY A 312 2.28 -5.10 -15.07
N LEU A 313 1.06 -4.61 -14.87
CA LEU A 313 0.51 -3.43 -15.56
C LEU A 313 1.33 -2.16 -15.32
N VAL A 314 2.02 -2.06 -14.17
CA VAL A 314 2.86 -0.90 -13.84
C VAL A 314 4.05 -0.82 -14.79
N TYR A 315 4.76 -1.93 -15.03
CA TYR A 315 5.90 -1.91 -15.94
C TYR A 315 5.46 -1.70 -17.39
N GLU A 316 4.36 -2.33 -17.79
CA GLU A 316 3.80 -2.14 -19.14
C GLU A 316 3.46 -0.68 -19.42
N LYS A 317 2.63 -0.06 -18.56
CA LYS A 317 2.16 1.33 -18.79
C LYS A 317 3.26 2.37 -18.64
N LEU A 318 4.15 2.18 -17.67
CA LEU A 318 5.27 3.10 -17.45
C LEU A 318 6.45 2.82 -18.40
N GLN A 319 6.34 1.83 -19.30
CA GLN A 319 7.40 1.40 -20.22
C GLN A 319 8.72 1.06 -19.49
N LEU A 320 8.59 0.50 -18.29
CA LEU A 320 9.73 0.03 -17.50
C LEU A 320 10.24 -1.28 -18.08
N ASN A 321 11.54 -1.49 -17.97
CA ASN A 321 12.19 -2.72 -18.43
C ASN A 321 12.91 -3.41 -17.26
N SER A 322 13.65 -4.46 -17.55
CA SER A 322 14.43 -5.21 -16.54
C SER A 322 15.43 -4.35 -15.75
N PHE A 323 15.79 -3.17 -16.26
CA PHE A 323 16.80 -2.27 -15.70
C PHE A 323 16.18 -1.18 -14.80
N SER A 324 14.87 -1.01 -14.86
CA SER A 324 14.13 -0.13 -13.96
C SER A 324 14.09 -0.73 -12.56
N LYS A 325 14.54 0.03 -11.54
CA LYS A 325 14.43 -0.40 -10.15
C LYS A 325 13.12 0.12 -9.55
N THR A 326 12.26 -0.79 -9.13
CA THR A 326 11.03 -0.47 -8.39
C THR A 326 11.05 -1.15 -7.04
N SER A 327 10.69 -0.44 -5.97
CA SER A 327 10.57 -1.00 -4.62
C SER A 327 9.33 -0.48 -3.92
N ILE A 328 8.73 -1.31 -3.07
CA ILE A 328 7.67 -0.88 -2.15
C ILE A 328 8.28 -0.80 -0.76
N ASN A 329 8.28 0.40 -0.17
CA ASN A 329 8.80 0.61 1.16
C ASN A 329 7.75 0.26 2.22
N PHE A 330 6.54 0.81 2.10
CA PHE A 330 5.49 0.64 3.10
C PHE A 330 4.15 0.28 2.47
N ILE A 331 3.41 -0.65 3.08
CA ILE A 331 2.00 -0.92 2.77
C ILE A 331 1.18 -0.78 4.07
N GLY A 332 0.36 0.27 4.16
CA GLY A 332 -0.53 0.56 5.28
C GLY A 332 -1.99 0.31 4.94
N LEU A 333 -2.59 -0.74 5.51
CA LEU A 333 -3.96 -1.15 5.21
C LEU A 333 -4.89 -0.89 6.38
N TYR A 334 -6.09 -0.40 6.08
CA TYR A 334 -7.21 -0.33 7.00
C TYR A 334 -8.31 -1.27 6.52
N ASP A 335 -8.59 -2.29 7.33
CA ASP A 335 -9.74 -3.16 7.28
C ASP A 335 -10.16 -3.65 5.88
N THR A 336 -9.24 -4.31 5.17
CA THR A 336 -9.46 -4.80 3.80
C THR A 336 -10.75 -5.59 3.63
N VAL A 337 -11.63 -5.08 2.76
CA VAL A 337 -12.85 -5.74 2.28
C VAL A 337 -12.75 -5.83 0.76
N ALA A 338 -12.79 -7.04 0.21
CA ALA A 338 -12.70 -7.24 -1.22
C ALA A 338 -14.05 -6.98 -1.91
N ALA A 339 -15.09 -7.73 -1.50
CA ALA A 339 -16.46 -7.68 -2.01
C ALA A 339 -16.54 -7.25 -3.49
N ILE A 340 -15.85 -7.98 -4.38
CA ILE A 340 -15.91 -7.76 -5.82
C ILE A 340 -16.84 -8.81 -6.43
N GLY A 341 -17.94 -8.35 -7.00
CA GLY A 341 -18.81 -9.07 -7.92
C GLY A 341 -19.58 -10.24 -7.32
N CYS A 342 -20.86 -10.04 -6.95
CA CYS A 342 -21.86 -11.05 -7.29
C CYS A 342 -23.32 -10.55 -7.25
N ILE A 343 -23.96 -10.43 -8.43
CA ILE A 343 -25.43 -10.51 -8.56
C ILE A 343 -25.90 -11.97 -8.66
N LYS A 344 -25.00 -12.90 -9.00
CA LYS A 344 -25.33 -14.33 -9.05
C LYS A 344 -25.53 -14.92 -7.65
N ASP A 345 -24.93 -14.34 -6.63
CA ASP A 345 -25.09 -14.76 -5.24
C ASP A 345 -25.89 -13.79 -4.40
N LEU A 346 -27.14 -13.53 -4.80
CA LEU A 346 -28.16 -12.91 -3.93
C LEU A 346 -28.38 -13.69 -2.60
N LEU A 347 -27.63 -14.77 -2.34
CA LEU A 347 -27.71 -15.69 -1.21
C LEU A 347 -26.34 -16.23 -0.69
N ASP A 348 -25.18 -15.86 -1.24
CA ASP A 348 -23.90 -16.46 -0.78
C ASP A 348 -22.64 -15.58 -1.00
N THR A 349 -22.14 -14.92 0.05
CA THR A 349 -20.88 -14.13 0.02
C THR A 349 -19.64 -14.99 0.35
N THR A 350 -19.71 -16.31 0.16
CA THR A 350 -18.69 -17.27 0.63
C THR A 350 -17.72 -17.82 -0.42
N ASP A 351 -17.57 -17.20 -1.60
CA ASP A 351 -16.64 -17.70 -2.62
C ASP A 351 -15.35 -16.86 -2.78
N GLU A 352 -14.25 -17.56 -3.09
CA GLU A 352 -12.88 -17.01 -3.20
C GLU A 352 -12.59 -16.36 -4.58
N HIS A 353 -13.59 -16.19 -5.45
CA HIS A 353 -13.39 -15.79 -6.84
C HIS A 353 -13.34 -14.26 -7.03
N ASN A 354 -12.17 -13.65 -6.77
CA ASN A 354 -11.95 -12.20 -6.85
C ASN A 354 -11.85 -11.60 -8.29
N HIS A 355 -12.45 -12.21 -9.32
CA HIS A 355 -12.58 -11.63 -10.68
C HIS A 355 -11.33 -10.95 -11.29
N GLY A 356 -10.12 -11.44 -10.98
CA GLY A 356 -8.89 -10.83 -11.49
C GLY A 356 -8.17 -9.87 -10.52
N ILE A 357 -8.52 -9.87 -9.23
CA ILE A 357 -7.89 -9.02 -8.20
C ILE A 357 -7.06 -9.87 -7.26
N ASN A 358 -5.74 -9.65 -7.31
CA ASN A 358 -4.81 -10.31 -6.41
C ASN A 358 -4.70 -9.60 -5.07
N LEU A 359 -5.18 -10.28 -4.02
CA LEU A 359 -5.10 -9.81 -2.65
C LEU A 359 -3.92 -10.44 -1.89
N TYR A 360 -3.32 -11.51 -2.38
CA TYR A 360 -2.19 -12.12 -1.69
C TYR A 360 -0.98 -11.18 -1.72
N LEU A 361 -0.31 -10.98 -0.58
CA LEU A 361 0.90 -10.19 -0.47
C LEU A 361 2.08 -11.12 -0.15
N PRO A 362 2.99 -11.41 -1.10
CA PRO A 362 4.22 -12.14 -0.82
C PRO A 362 5.01 -11.54 0.35
N LYS A 363 5.78 -12.37 1.07
CA LYS A 363 6.51 -11.96 2.29
C LYS A 363 7.50 -10.81 2.03
N ASP A 364 8.09 -10.79 0.84
CA ASP A 364 9.09 -9.85 0.36
C ASP A 364 8.51 -8.73 -0.51
N ILE A 365 7.17 -8.58 -0.56
CA ILE A 365 6.53 -7.58 -1.42
C ILE A 365 6.90 -6.13 -1.06
N ALA A 366 7.16 -5.86 0.23
CA ALA A 366 7.51 -4.55 0.75
C ALA A 366 8.41 -4.66 1.97
N SER A 367 9.16 -3.61 2.29
CA SER A 367 9.97 -3.55 3.52
C SER A 367 9.11 -3.70 4.78
N LYS A 368 7.88 -3.15 4.77
CA LYS A 368 6.91 -3.27 5.85
C LYS A 368 5.49 -3.30 5.33
N VAL A 369 4.70 -4.25 5.82
CA VAL A 369 3.25 -4.31 5.65
C VAL A 369 2.60 -4.30 7.04
N VAL A 370 1.63 -3.40 7.23
CA VAL A 370 0.80 -3.33 8.46
C VAL A 370 -0.66 -3.22 8.06
N HIS A 371 -1.51 -4.02 8.69
CA HIS A 371 -2.95 -4.00 8.46
C HIS A 371 -3.71 -3.84 9.78
N PHE A 372 -4.47 -2.76 9.92
CA PHE A 372 -5.40 -2.57 11.02
C PHE A 372 -6.76 -3.19 10.71
N THR A 373 -7.30 -3.96 11.65
CA THR A 373 -8.58 -4.68 11.46
C THR A 373 -9.59 -4.28 12.52
N ALA A 374 -10.87 -4.21 12.14
CA ALA A 374 -11.95 -3.85 13.03
C ALA A 374 -12.43 -5.06 13.85
N HIS A 375 -12.28 -4.99 15.18
CA HIS A 375 -12.64 -6.07 16.10
C HIS A 375 -14.17 -6.29 16.22
N HIS A 376 -14.97 -5.22 16.17
CA HIS A 376 -16.42 -5.27 16.38
C HIS A 376 -17.22 -5.32 15.08
N GLU A 377 -16.56 -5.31 13.92
CA GLU A 377 -17.26 -5.38 12.62
C GLU A 377 -17.91 -6.76 12.43
N CYS A 378 -19.23 -6.80 12.27
CA CYS A 378 -19.98 -8.04 12.14
C CYS A 378 -20.93 -8.06 10.93
N ARG A 379 -20.88 -7.07 10.02
CA ARG A 379 -21.75 -7.05 8.84
C ARG A 379 -21.41 -8.17 7.86
N ASP A 380 -22.45 -8.74 7.29
CA ASP A 380 -22.36 -9.87 6.36
C ASP A 380 -21.59 -9.53 5.07
N ASN A 381 -21.68 -8.28 4.61
CA ASN A 381 -21.02 -7.81 3.40
C ASN A 381 -19.61 -7.23 3.65
N PHE A 382 -19.10 -7.26 4.88
CA PHE A 382 -17.82 -6.67 5.26
C PHE A 382 -16.81 -7.74 5.71
N ALA A 383 -16.73 -8.81 4.93
CA ALA A 383 -15.78 -9.90 5.15
C ALA A 383 -14.32 -9.38 5.09
N LEU A 384 -13.58 -9.63 6.16
CA LEU A 384 -12.17 -9.25 6.27
C LEU A 384 -11.33 -10.11 5.34
N ASN A 385 -10.39 -9.50 4.62
CA ASN A 385 -9.31 -10.22 3.94
C ASN A 385 -8.02 -10.05 4.74
N SER A 386 -7.63 -11.09 5.47
CA SER A 386 -6.47 -11.06 6.36
C SER A 386 -5.14 -11.00 5.59
N VAL A 387 -4.11 -10.49 6.25
CA VAL A 387 -2.70 -10.57 5.80
C VAL A 387 -1.82 -11.40 6.75
N ALA A 388 -2.41 -11.91 7.84
CA ALA A 388 -1.77 -12.81 8.78
C ALA A 388 -1.74 -14.26 8.25
N PRO A 389 -0.73 -15.07 8.62
CA PRO A 389 0.36 -14.75 9.55
C PRO A 389 1.62 -14.16 8.89
N GLU A 390 1.61 -13.84 7.60
CA GLU A 390 2.80 -13.36 6.89
C GLU A 390 3.18 -11.92 7.22
N HIS A 391 2.18 -11.05 7.40
CA HIS A 391 2.35 -9.61 7.64
C HIS A 391 1.67 -9.15 8.91
N GLN A 392 2.18 -8.08 9.53
CA GLN A 392 1.69 -7.59 10.81
C GLN A 392 0.23 -7.12 10.70
N GLU A 393 -0.67 -7.83 11.39
CA GLU A 393 -2.08 -7.49 11.46
C GLU A 393 -2.42 -7.09 12.91
N ILE A 394 -2.99 -5.91 13.13
CA ILE A 394 -3.33 -5.38 14.46
C ILE A 394 -4.85 -5.21 14.55
N ALA A 395 -5.49 -5.95 15.45
CA ALA A 395 -6.91 -5.78 15.71
C ALA A 395 -7.11 -4.57 16.63
N LEU A 396 -7.98 -3.66 16.21
CA LEU A 396 -8.35 -2.46 16.98
C LEU A 396 -9.81 -2.56 17.40
N LEU A 397 -10.11 -2.13 18.62
CA LEU A 397 -11.47 -1.88 19.09
C LEU A 397 -12.13 -0.88 18.14
N GLY A 398 -13.22 -1.29 17.51
CA GLY A 398 -14.00 -0.45 16.60
C GLY A 398 -14.69 -1.29 15.54
N VAL A 399 -15.61 -0.66 14.81
CA VAL A 399 -16.15 -1.18 13.54
C VAL A 399 -15.39 -0.58 12.34
N HIS A 400 -15.70 -1.00 11.12
CA HIS A 400 -14.95 -0.65 9.90
C HIS A 400 -14.49 0.81 9.79
N SER A 401 -15.43 1.77 9.91
CA SER A 401 -15.13 3.20 9.77
C SER A 401 -14.67 3.86 11.08
N ASP A 402 -14.75 3.18 12.23
CA ASP A 402 -13.98 3.62 13.41
C ASP A 402 -12.48 3.43 13.18
N ILE A 403 -12.10 2.48 12.33
CA ILE A 403 -10.72 2.15 12.03
C ILE A 403 -10.21 2.93 10.83
N GLY A 404 -10.92 2.89 9.70
CA GLY A 404 -10.53 3.60 8.48
C GLY A 404 -10.95 5.07 8.41
N GLY A 405 -11.84 5.50 9.30
CA GLY A 405 -12.41 6.83 9.32
C GLY A 405 -13.64 7.00 8.42
N GLY A 406 -14.25 8.18 8.53
CA GLY A 406 -15.42 8.59 7.75
C GLY A 406 -16.67 8.91 8.58
N TYR A 407 -16.63 8.68 9.90
CA TYR A 407 -17.72 9.07 10.78
C TYR A 407 -17.68 10.57 11.09
N LYS A 408 -18.84 11.22 10.93
CA LYS A 408 -19.08 12.65 11.17
C LYS A 408 -20.06 12.86 12.33
N ASP A 409 -21.13 12.09 12.37
CA ASP A 409 -22.26 12.32 13.28
C ASP A 409 -21.97 11.88 14.71
N PRO A 410 -22.22 12.72 15.72
CA PRO A 410 -22.08 12.34 17.12
C PRO A 410 -23.27 11.50 17.64
N ILE A 411 -24.10 10.97 16.74
CA ILE A 411 -25.31 10.21 17.08
C ILE A 411 -25.31 8.90 16.29
N ASP A 412 -25.36 7.79 17.00
CA ASP A 412 -25.55 6.46 16.43
C ASP A 412 -27.02 6.03 16.61
N SER A 413 -27.79 6.00 15.52
CA SER A 413 -29.21 5.62 15.52
C SER A 413 -29.50 4.49 14.53
N VAL A 414 -29.72 3.28 15.07
CA VAL A 414 -29.78 2.05 14.28
C VAL A 414 -30.93 1.13 14.69
N MET A 415 -31.46 0.38 13.73
CA MET A 415 -32.45 -0.67 13.98
C MET A 415 -31.75 -1.99 14.32
N ILE A 416 -31.58 -2.27 15.60
CA ILE A 416 -30.79 -3.41 16.10
C ILE A 416 -31.51 -4.76 16.02
N MET A 417 -32.84 -4.76 15.91
CA MET A 417 -33.64 -6.00 15.82
C MET A 417 -34.22 -6.20 14.42
N LYS A 418 -34.08 -7.40 13.87
CA LYS A 418 -34.77 -7.82 12.64
C LYS A 418 -36.29 -7.62 12.81
N PRO A 419 -36.97 -6.84 11.95
CA PRO A 419 -38.39 -6.61 12.06
C PRO A 419 -39.19 -7.91 12.17
N TYR A 420 -39.94 -8.07 13.26
CA TYR A 420 -40.84 -9.20 13.45
C TYR A 420 -42.22 -8.87 12.89
N LEU A 421 -42.58 -9.52 11.77
CA LEU A 421 -43.79 -9.23 11.01
C LEU A 421 -44.77 -10.40 11.01
N ARG A 422 -46.05 -10.10 11.22
CA ARG A 422 -47.18 -11.03 11.03
C ARG A 422 -48.39 -10.32 10.44
N THR A 423 -49.11 -11.02 9.58
CA THR A 423 -50.45 -10.62 9.12
C THR A 423 -51.46 -11.42 9.93
N ILE A 424 -52.39 -10.72 10.59
CA ILE A 424 -53.37 -11.29 11.51
C ILE A 424 -54.76 -10.82 11.08
N SER A 425 -55.75 -11.71 11.18
CA SER A 425 -57.14 -11.38 10.87
C SER A 425 -57.69 -10.34 11.85
N GLU A 426 -58.51 -9.41 11.36
CA GLU A 426 -59.16 -8.41 12.19
C GLU A 426 -60.12 -9.08 13.18
N GLY A 427 -59.93 -8.83 14.49
CA GLY A 427 -60.70 -9.45 15.57
C GLY A 427 -60.11 -10.75 16.15
N ASP A 428 -59.02 -11.30 15.59
CA ASP A 428 -58.34 -12.48 16.15
C ASP A 428 -57.44 -12.10 17.33
N TRP A 429 -58.06 -11.96 18.50
CA TRP A 429 -57.35 -11.57 19.73
C TRP A 429 -56.29 -12.59 20.15
N HIS A 430 -56.51 -13.89 19.93
CA HIS A 430 -55.56 -14.93 20.31
C HIS A 430 -54.26 -14.83 19.52
N ALA A 431 -54.36 -14.64 18.19
CA ALA A 431 -53.21 -14.43 17.35
C ALA A 431 -52.50 -13.11 17.68
N GLU A 432 -53.24 -12.04 17.98
CA GLU A 432 -52.69 -10.75 18.41
C GLU A 432 -51.91 -10.89 19.73
N GLN A 433 -52.47 -11.59 20.73
CA GLN A 433 -51.79 -11.85 22.01
C GLN A 433 -50.53 -12.69 21.83
N LYS A 434 -50.58 -13.75 21.00
CA LYS A 434 -49.41 -14.57 20.69
C LYS A 434 -48.31 -13.77 19.99
N PHE A 435 -48.68 -12.86 19.09
CA PHE A 435 -47.74 -11.94 18.46
C PHE A 435 -47.10 -11.02 19.50
N ASN A 436 -47.90 -10.38 20.35
CA ASN A 436 -47.41 -9.42 21.36
C ASN A 436 -46.46 -10.08 22.36
N ASN A 437 -46.78 -11.28 22.86
CA ASN A 437 -45.89 -12.02 23.76
C ASN A 437 -44.55 -12.33 23.08
N LYS A 438 -44.59 -12.85 21.84
CA LYS A 438 -43.35 -13.18 21.12
C LYS A 438 -42.54 -11.93 20.73
N ALA A 439 -43.22 -10.82 20.46
CA ALA A 439 -42.57 -9.53 20.21
C ALA A 439 -41.87 -9.01 21.47
N ALA A 440 -42.51 -9.11 22.64
CA ALA A 440 -41.92 -8.72 23.92
C ALA A 440 -40.66 -9.55 24.23
N ASP A 441 -40.71 -10.88 24.05
CA ASP A 441 -39.54 -11.75 24.25
C ASP A 441 -38.37 -11.33 23.36
N LYS A 442 -38.63 -11.07 22.08
CA LYS A 442 -37.61 -10.67 21.10
C LYS A 442 -37.01 -9.30 21.42
N ILE A 443 -37.84 -8.35 21.87
CA ILE A 443 -37.37 -7.03 22.28
C ILE A 443 -36.45 -7.15 23.49
N GLU A 444 -36.83 -7.95 24.49
CA GLU A 444 -36.03 -8.11 25.70
C GLU A 444 -34.70 -8.81 25.41
N GLU A 445 -34.71 -9.88 24.61
CA GLU A 445 -33.52 -10.56 24.11
C GLU A 445 -32.52 -9.59 23.47
N MET A 446 -33.00 -8.74 22.54
CA MET A 446 -32.15 -7.76 21.86
C MET A 446 -31.69 -6.63 22.79
N LYS A 447 -32.51 -6.21 23.76
CA LYS A 447 -32.07 -5.23 24.77
C LYS A 447 -30.93 -5.77 25.61
N GLN A 448 -30.98 -7.04 26.00
CA GLN A 448 -29.91 -7.68 26.78
C GLN A 448 -28.61 -7.77 25.95
N GLU A 449 -28.72 -8.15 24.67
CA GLU A 449 -27.57 -8.19 23.76
C GLU A 449 -26.88 -6.82 23.60
N PHE A 450 -27.66 -5.74 23.47
CA PHE A 450 -27.14 -4.39 23.26
C PHE A 450 -26.95 -3.57 24.54
N LEU A 451 -27.25 -4.12 25.71
CA LEU A 451 -27.06 -3.44 26.99
C LEU A 451 -25.61 -2.95 27.21
N PRO A 452 -24.56 -3.69 26.79
CA PRO A 452 -23.17 -3.23 26.89
C PRO A 452 -22.85 -1.98 26.04
N TYR A 453 -23.60 -1.71 24.97
CA TYR A 453 -23.37 -0.59 24.04
C TYR A 453 -23.93 0.74 24.54
N VAL A 454 -24.81 0.72 25.55
CA VAL A 454 -25.55 1.90 25.98
C VAL A 454 -25.13 2.34 27.39
N VAL A 455 -25.23 3.65 27.62
CA VAL A 455 -25.06 4.25 28.96
C VAL A 455 -26.32 4.11 29.82
N SER A 456 -27.48 3.94 29.18
CA SER A 456 -28.79 3.83 29.83
C SER A 456 -29.78 3.08 28.93
N THR A 457 -30.75 2.38 29.52
CA THR A 457 -31.83 1.71 28.78
C THR A 457 -32.78 2.68 28.08
N SER A 458 -32.72 3.97 28.40
CA SER A 458 -33.44 5.03 27.67
C SER A 458 -32.98 5.20 26.22
N CYS A 459 -31.82 4.67 25.85
CA CYS A 459 -31.33 4.64 24.47
C CYS A 459 -32.14 3.72 23.56
N PHE A 460 -32.97 2.82 24.12
CA PHE A 460 -33.82 1.94 23.33
C PHE A 460 -35.16 2.58 23.00
N SER A 461 -35.61 2.39 21.75
CA SER A 461 -36.90 2.91 21.29
C SER A 461 -38.08 2.39 22.13
N GLN A 462 -39.08 3.26 22.30
CA GLN A 462 -40.37 2.93 22.93
C GLN A 462 -41.44 2.68 21.85
N ASN A 463 -42.59 2.10 22.23
CA ASN A 463 -43.71 1.80 21.31
C ASN A 463 -43.31 0.92 20.11
N ASN A 464 -42.59 -0.16 20.42
CA ASN A 464 -41.95 -1.06 19.47
C ASN A 464 -42.90 -1.99 18.70
N VAL A 465 -44.22 -1.81 18.81
CA VAL A 465 -45.23 -2.62 18.11
C VAL A 465 -46.20 -1.68 17.39
N LEU A 466 -46.34 -1.89 16.09
CA LEU A 466 -47.20 -1.10 15.21
C LEU A 466 -48.20 -2.01 14.48
N LYS A 467 -49.46 -1.60 14.48
CA LYS A 467 -50.58 -2.26 13.80
C LYS A 467 -51.02 -1.39 12.62
N THR A 468 -50.94 -1.93 11.41
CA THR A 468 -51.41 -1.26 10.18
C THR A 468 -52.53 -2.07 9.56
N ARG A 469 -53.70 -1.45 9.34
CA ARG A 469 -54.80 -2.12 8.63
C ARG A 469 -54.43 -2.28 7.16
N LEU A 470 -54.48 -3.50 6.63
CA LEU A 470 -54.27 -3.77 5.20
C LEU A 470 -55.58 -3.84 4.45
N THR A 471 -56.58 -4.50 5.04
CA THR A 471 -57.94 -4.66 4.51
C THR A 471 -58.93 -4.67 5.66
N ASN A 472 -60.23 -4.70 5.35
CA ASN A 472 -61.29 -4.87 6.35
C ASN A 472 -61.29 -6.22 7.08
N LYS A 473 -60.38 -7.12 6.72
CA LYS A 473 -60.27 -8.46 7.31
C LYS A 473 -58.87 -8.74 7.86
N HIS A 474 -57.86 -7.93 7.57
CA HIS A 474 -56.47 -8.23 7.91
C HIS A 474 -55.71 -6.98 8.35
N CYS A 475 -54.94 -7.14 9.42
CA CYS A 475 -53.99 -6.17 9.95
C CYS A 475 -52.56 -6.73 9.86
N ARG A 476 -51.60 -5.88 9.51
CA ARG A 476 -50.17 -6.17 9.62
C ARG A 476 -49.67 -5.68 10.97
N PHE A 477 -49.10 -6.60 11.74
CA PHE A 477 -48.37 -6.30 12.96
C PHE A 477 -46.88 -6.31 12.66
N ARG A 478 -46.20 -5.27 13.15
CA ARG A 478 -44.76 -5.11 13.03
C ARG A 478 -44.18 -4.80 14.40
N SER A 479 -43.14 -5.54 14.79
CA SER A 479 -42.33 -5.19 15.93
C SER A 479 -40.89 -4.89 15.51
N THR A 480 -40.34 -3.80 16.02
CA THR A 480 -39.01 -3.28 15.72
C THR A 480 -38.37 -2.73 16.99
N LEU A 481 -37.06 -2.80 17.09
CA LEU A 481 -36.30 -2.18 18.18
C LEU A 481 -35.15 -1.41 17.55
N SER A 482 -35.04 -0.15 17.92
CA SER A 482 -33.92 0.72 17.56
C SER A 482 -33.16 1.16 18.80
N MET A 483 -31.90 1.47 18.61
CA MET A 483 -30.99 2.06 19.59
C MET A 483 -30.56 3.43 19.08
N THR A 484 -30.63 4.45 19.93
CA THR A 484 -30.10 5.79 19.67
C THR A 484 -29.22 6.22 20.84
N ARG A 485 -28.00 6.67 20.55
CA ARG A 485 -27.03 7.11 21.57
C ARG A 485 -26.08 8.18 21.04
N ASP A 486 -25.55 8.98 21.96
CA ASP A 486 -24.44 9.89 21.69
C ASP A 486 -23.12 9.11 21.63
N ILE A 487 -22.33 9.36 20.60
CA ILE A 487 -21.06 8.70 20.33
C ILE A 487 -20.03 9.73 19.84
N SER A 488 -18.77 9.57 20.22
CA SER A 488 -17.67 10.37 19.62
C SER A 488 -17.08 9.63 18.42
N PRO A 489 -16.83 10.32 17.29
CA PRO A 489 -16.15 9.74 16.14
C PRO A 489 -14.62 9.66 16.31
N ASP A 490 -14.07 10.10 17.45
CA ASP A 490 -12.62 10.32 17.61
C ASP A 490 -11.78 9.03 17.65
N LEU A 491 -12.40 7.85 17.75
CA LEU A 491 -11.67 6.57 17.68
C LEU A 491 -10.90 6.41 16.36
N GLN A 492 -11.39 7.02 15.28
CA GLN A 492 -10.68 7.08 14.00
C GLN A 492 -9.36 7.87 14.05
N LEU A 493 -9.24 8.84 14.96
CA LEU A 493 -8.02 9.65 15.12
C LEU A 493 -6.92 8.83 15.80
N LEU A 494 -7.31 7.92 16.71
CA LEU A 494 -6.39 7.00 17.36
C LEU A 494 -5.74 6.06 16.34
N SER A 495 -6.54 5.45 15.45
CA SER A 495 -6.00 4.57 14.41
C SER A 495 -5.14 5.34 13.41
N PHE A 496 -5.49 6.58 13.07
CA PHE A 496 -4.62 7.47 12.29
C PHE A 496 -3.25 7.67 12.95
N ASN A 497 -3.21 8.13 14.22
CA ASN A 497 -1.96 8.42 14.92
C ASN A 497 -1.05 7.19 14.99
N LEU A 498 -1.63 6.00 15.20
CA LEU A 498 -0.86 4.76 15.26
C LEU A 498 -0.25 4.42 13.89
N MET A 499 -1.02 4.44 12.81
CA MET A 499 -0.49 4.18 11.46
C MET A 499 0.56 5.22 11.07
N HIS A 500 0.30 6.49 11.38
CA HIS A 500 1.21 7.61 11.13
C HIS A 500 2.57 7.39 11.83
N LYS A 501 2.56 7.03 13.12
CA LYS A 501 3.78 6.69 13.87
C LYS A 501 4.54 5.52 13.23
N ILE A 502 3.84 4.44 12.89
CA ILE A 502 4.43 3.25 12.28
C ILE A 502 5.06 3.60 10.92
N ALA A 503 4.36 4.38 10.09
CA ALA A 503 4.83 4.82 8.78
C ALA A 503 6.11 5.67 8.90
N ILE A 504 6.15 6.67 9.80
CA ILE A 504 7.34 7.50 10.03
C ILE A 504 8.54 6.64 10.46
N GLN A 505 8.35 5.70 11.38
CA GLN A 505 9.42 4.80 11.82
C GLN A 505 9.94 3.91 10.69
N ASN A 506 9.10 3.63 9.68
CA ASN A 506 9.48 2.90 8.46
C ASN A 506 9.81 3.86 7.30
N LYS A 507 10.30 5.06 7.62
CA LYS A 507 10.85 6.05 6.68
C LYS A 507 9.85 6.57 5.64
N VAL A 508 8.54 6.53 5.91
CA VAL A 508 7.54 7.22 5.08
C VAL A 508 7.63 8.73 5.36
N PRO A 509 7.68 9.61 4.33
CA PRO A 509 7.90 11.05 4.51
C PRO A 509 6.62 11.78 4.92
N LEU A 510 6.12 11.54 6.12
CA LEU A 510 4.98 12.26 6.70
C LEU A 510 5.45 13.48 7.52
N SER A 511 4.58 14.47 7.76
CA SER A 511 4.81 15.50 8.80
C SER A 511 4.89 14.88 10.18
N ASN A 512 5.36 15.63 11.17
CA ASN A 512 5.33 15.17 12.57
C ASN A 512 4.02 15.57 13.28
N ASN A 513 2.96 15.89 12.52
CA ASN A 513 1.69 16.30 13.10
C ASN A 513 0.97 15.08 13.65
N THR A 514 0.36 15.24 14.82
CA THR A 514 -0.50 14.21 15.42
C THR A 514 -1.85 14.84 15.72
N LEU A 515 -2.90 14.03 15.62
CA LEU A 515 -4.25 14.48 15.92
C LEU A 515 -4.52 14.32 17.41
N ASN A 516 -5.22 15.28 18.00
CA ASN A 516 -5.56 15.25 19.41
C ASN A 516 -6.84 14.42 19.63
N PHE A 517 -6.85 13.65 20.71
CA PHE A 517 -8.03 12.97 21.24
C PHE A 517 -7.94 12.95 22.77
N ASP A 518 -9.03 12.60 23.44
CA ASP A 518 -9.12 12.70 24.89
C ASP A 518 -8.22 11.71 25.67
N ASP A 519 -8.19 11.88 26.99
CA ASP A 519 -7.37 11.07 27.90
C ASP A 519 -7.71 9.57 27.83
N LYS A 520 -8.96 9.21 27.53
CA LYS A 520 -9.39 7.80 27.47
C LYS A 520 -8.91 7.13 26.20
N LEU A 521 -8.95 7.83 25.08
CA LEU A 521 -8.32 7.37 23.84
C LEU A 521 -6.79 7.37 23.96
N THR A 522 -6.19 8.28 24.75
CA THR A 522 -4.75 8.25 25.06
C THR A 522 -4.35 7.01 25.87
N GLU A 523 -5.13 6.65 26.88
CA GLU A 523 -4.96 5.40 27.63
C GLU A 523 -5.10 4.18 26.71
N LEU A 524 -6.08 4.16 25.80
CA LEU A 524 -6.24 3.07 24.84
C LEU A 524 -5.07 3.00 23.84
N TYR A 525 -4.61 4.15 23.36
CA TYR A 525 -3.51 4.27 22.40
C TYR A 525 -2.21 3.66 22.96
N SER A 526 -1.91 3.86 24.26
CA SER A 526 -0.69 3.30 24.85
C SER A 526 -0.64 1.77 24.78
N TYR A 527 -1.77 1.07 24.92
CA TYR A 527 -1.80 -0.39 24.76
C TYR A 527 -1.44 -0.82 23.33
N TYR A 528 -1.99 -0.17 22.32
CA TYR A 528 -1.67 -0.50 20.93
C TYR A 528 -0.22 -0.15 20.58
N GLU A 529 0.27 0.97 21.08
CA GLU A 529 1.66 1.39 20.89
C GLU A 529 2.62 0.40 21.55
N ASP A 530 2.36 -0.01 22.80
CA ASP A 530 3.16 -1.00 23.50
C ASP A 530 3.16 -2.35 22.78
N CYS A 531 1.99 -2.78 22.28
CA CYS A 531 1.86 -3.99 21.47
C CYS A 531 2.73 -3.93 20.22
N TYR A 532 2.64 -2.83 19.48
CA TYR A 532 3.43 -2.64 18.27
C TYR A 532 4.95 -2.64 18.56
N ASN A 533 5.37 -2.02 19.68
CA ASN A 533 6.79 -1.93 20.04
C ASN A 533 7.39 -3.27 20.56
N HIS A 534 6.61 -4.08 21.27
CA HIS A 534 7.12 -5.25 22.01
C HIS A 534 6.71 -6.61 21.45
N SER A 535 5.68 -6.66 20.59
CA SER A 535 5.11 -7.92 20.13
C SER A 535 5.74 -8.40 18.82
N LYS A 536 6.21 -9.66 18.83
CA LYS A 536 6.49 -10.44 17.61
C LYS A 536 5.22 -11.12 17.06
N ASN A 537 4.04 -10.96 17.70
CA ASN A 537 2.82 -11.59 17.22
C ASN A 537 2.34 -10.89 15.95
N ILE A 538 2.23 -11.69 14.91
CA ILE A 538 1.76 -11.26 13.60
C ILE A 538 0.22 -11.21 13.54
N SER A 539 -0.48 -11.90 14.46
CA SER A 539 -1.94 -11.86 14.59
C SER A 539 -2.40 -11.02 15.80
N GLY A 540 -2.98 -9.86 15.53
CA GLY A 540 -3.33 -8.84 16.52
C GLY A 540 -4.50 -9.13 17.44
N LEU A 541 -5.15 -10.30 17.38
CA LEU A 541 -6.25 -10.62 18.31
C LEU A 541 -5.78 -10.74 19.78
N SER A 542 -4.48 -10.94 20.03
CA SER A 542 -3.96 -11.01 21.40
C SER A 542 -4.05 -9.66 22.13
N ILE A 543 -3.88 -8.52 21.44
CA ILE A 543 -3.88 -7.21 22.09
C ILE A 543 -5.23 -6.87 22.72
N ILE A 544 -6.32 -7.32 22.10
CA ILE A 544 -7.67 -7.10 22.61
C ILE A 544 -7.82 -7.72 24.01
N LYS A 545 -7.11 -8.81 24.30
CA LYS A 545 -7.14 -9.48 25.61
C LYS A 545 -6.30 -8.78 26.68
N GLU A 546 -5.37 -7.91 26.28
CA GLU A 546 -4.51 -7.14 27.19
C GLU A 546 -5.16 -5.82 27.61
N ILE A 547 -6.14 -5.32 26.84
CA ILE A 547 -6.90 -4.12 27.17
C ILE A 547 -7.84 -4.42 28.37
N PRO A 548 -7.80 -3.61 29.45
CA PRO A 548 -8.70 -3.80 30.59
C PRO A 548 -10.18 -3.79 30.20
N GLU A 549 -10.97 -4.68 30.81
CA GLU A 549 -12.42 -4.77 30.57
C GLU A 549 -13.15 -3.44 30.85
N SER A 550 -12.70 -2.69 31.86
CA SER A 550 -13.24 -1.37 32.19
C SER A 550 -13.01 -0.35 31.07
N LEU A 551 -11.84 -0.39 30.43
CA LEU A 551 -11.49 0.52 29.33
C LEU A 551 -12.21 0.11 28.04
N SER A 552 -12.18 -1.17 27.66
CA SER A 552 -12.89 -1.66 26.48
C SER A 552 -14.41 -1.44 26.59
N SER A 553 -15.00 -1.66 27.77
CA SER A 553 -16.42 -1.37 28.03
C SER A 553 -16.76 0.13 27.93
N TYR A 554 -15.86 1.00 28.40
CA TYR A 554 -16.04 2.45 28.26
C TYR A 554 -15.97 2.85 26.78
N VAL A 555 -14.97 2.34 26.06
CA VAL A 555 -14.75 2.64 24.65
C VAL A 555 -15.92 2.18 23.79
N LEU A 556 -16.45 0.97 24.05
CA LEU A 556 -17.63 0.42 23.40
C LEU A 556 -18.85 1.35 23.48
N LYS A 557 -19.10 1.93 24.67
CA LYS A 557 -20.25 2.81 24.91
C LYS A 557 -20.09 4.18 24.28
N LYS A 558 -18.86 4.70 24.20
CA LYS A 558 -18.58 6.11 23.93
C LYS A 558 -18.01 6.40 22.55
N TYR A 559 -17.38 5.44 21.88
CA TYR A 559 -16.71 5.70 20.59
C TYR A 559 -16.95 4.64 19.51
N ILE A 560 -17.32 3.40 19.87
CA ILE A 560 -17.47 2.33 18.87
C ILE A 560 -18.87 2.38 18.29
N HIS A 561 -19.01 2.59 16.98
CA HIS A 561 -20.32 2.66 16.31
C HIS A 561 -20.97 1.29 16.15
N CYS A 562 -22.31 1.25 16.05
CA CYS A 562 -23.04 0.02 15.73
C CYS A 562 -23.24 -0.10 14.22
N SER A 563 -22.25 -0.65 13.51
CA SER A 563 -22.29 -0.71 12.05
C SER A 563 -23.34 -1.66 11.47
N ASP A 564 -23.65 -2.75 12.17
CA ASP A 564 -24.56 -3.80 11.72
C ASP A 564 -25.99 -3.59 12.25
N HIS A 565 -26.94 -3.49 11.32
CA HIS A 565 -28.33 -3.17 11.62
C HIS A 565 -29.31 -3.73 10.58
N TRP A 566 -30.58 -3.75 10.96
CA TRP A 566 -31.70 -4.27 10.17
C TRP A 566 -32.52 -3.16 9.50
N ALA A 567 -31.91 -2.02 9.22
CA ALA A 567 -32.56 -0.99 8.43
C ALA A 567 -32.59 -1.43 6.96
N LEU A 568 -33.70 -1.18 6.27
CA LEU A 568 -33.80 -1.45 4.83
C LEU A 568 -33.05 -0.37 4.07
N ASP A 569 -32.20 -0.81 3.15
CA ASP A 569 -31.56 0.02 2.14
C ASP A 569 -31.88 -0.55 0.77
N THR A 570 -32.48 0.27 -0.10
CA THR A 570 -32.96 -0.15 -1.44
C THR A 570 -33.83 -1.43 -1.45
N GLY A 571 -34.51 -1.73 -0.34
CA GLY A 571 -35.38 -2.91 -0.20
C GLY A 571 -34.68 -4.17 0.33
N MET A 572 -33.38 -4.10 0.64
CA MET A 572 -32.58 -5.20 1.20
C MET A 572 -31.96 -4.81 2.55
N TYR A 573 -31.55 -5.79 3.35
CA TYR A 573 -30.81 -5.55 4.59
C TYR A 573 -29.30 -5.64 4.31
N THR A 574 -28.75 -4.62 3.65
CA THR A 574 -27.33 -4.59 3.22
C THR A 574 -26.34 -4.49 4.38
N MET A 575 -26.78 -3.96 5.53
CA MET A 575 -25.98 -3.84 6.76
C MET A 575 -26.32 -4.90 7.81
N LYS A 576 -27.01 -5.99 7.44
CA LYS A 576 -27.37 -7.03 8.41
C LYS A 576 -26.11 -7.66 9.06
N PRO A 577 -26.20 -8.08 10.33
CA PRO A 577 -25.15 -8.88 10.94
C PRO A 577 -25.04 -10.23 10.25
N ARG A 578 -23.81 -10.75 10.18
CA ARG A 578 -23.55 -12.16 9.96
C ARG A 578 -23.71 -12.90 11.28
N VAL A 579 -24.44 -14.00 11.23
CA VAL A 579 -24.76 -14.83 12.39
C VAL A 579 -24.23 -16.23 12.13
N ASN A 580 -23.45 -16.75 13.06
CA ASN A 580 -22.88 -18.10 12.96
C ASN A 580 -23.91 -19.19 13.30
N GLN A 581 -23.50 -20.46 13.23
CA GLN A 581 -24.37 -21.60 13.51
C GLN A 581 -24.92 -21.65 14.95
N TYR A 582 -24.31 -20.90 15.89
CA TYR A 582 -24.71 -20.81 17.29
C TYR A 582 -25.65 -19.63 17.56
N GLY A 583 -25.95 -18.81 16.56
CA GLY A 583 -26.78 -17.61 16.74
C GLY A 583 -26.00 -16.38 17.19
N GLU A 584 -24.66 -16.42 17.18
CA GLU A 584 -23.81 -15.32 17.62
C GLU A 584 -23.33 -14.48 16.42
N ARG A 585 -23.10 -13.18 16.64
CA ARG A 585 -22.55 -12.30 15.60
C ARG A 585 -21.08 -12.63 15.38
N GLU A 586 -20.71 -12.87 14.13
CA GLU A 586 -19.34 -13.24 13.76
C GLU A 586 -18.97 -12.71 12.38
N ARG A 587 -17.82 -12.04 12.30
CA ARG A 587 -17.27 -11.57 11.03
C ARG A 587 -16.73 -12.72 10.18
N GLN A 588 -16.99 -12.69 8.87
CA GLN A 588 -16.28 -13.57 7.94
C GLN A 588 -14.83 -13.09 7.77
N ILE A 589 -13.88 -14.02 7.86
CA ILE A 589 -12.46 -13.75 7.65
C ILE A 589 -11.92 -14.69 6.58
N TRP A 590 -11.42 -14.11 5.49
CA TRP A 590 -10.67 -14.79 4.46
C TRP A 590 -9.20 -14.83 4.83
N THR A 591 -8.66 -16.04 4.93
CA THR A 591 -7.24 -16.27 5.26
C THR A 591 -6.33 -15.75 4.16
N HIS A 592 -5.15 -15.29 4.54
CA HIS A 592 -4.12 -14.87 3.59
C HIS A 592 -3.57 -16.07 2.80
N LYS A 593 -4.13 -16.30 1.61
CA LYS A 593 -3.75 -17.41 0.72
C LYS A 593 -3.49 -16.94 -0.69
N LYS A 594 -2.55 -17.59 -1.35
CA LYS A 594 -2.28 -17.43 -2.78
C LYS A 594 -3.51 -17.78 -3.59
N GLN A 595 -3.89 -16.88 -4.49
CA GLN A 595 -5.02 -17.10 -5.39
C GLN A 595 -4.58 -17.91 -6.60
N LYS A 596 -5.40 -18.90 -6.99
CA LYS A 596 -5.11 -19.77 -8.11
C LYS A 596 -5.08 -18.99 -9.43
N GLY A 597 -4.01 -19.12 -10.21
CA GLY A 597 -3.87 -18.49 -11.52
C GLY A 597 -3.13 -17.15 -11.53
N TYR A 598 -2.71 -16.64 -10.37
CA TYR A 598 -1.76 -15.54 -10.30
C TYR A 598 -0.33 -16.08 -10.32
N PRO A 599 0.59 -15.47 -11.10
CA PRO A 599 2.00 -15.78 -10.92
C PRO A 599 2.34 -15.37 -9.50
N PHE A 600 2.97 -16.29 -8.76
CA PHE A 600 3.37 -16.23 -7.35
C PHE A 600 2.35 -16.77 -6.34
#